data_AF-C9SPM5-F1
#
_entry.id   AF-C9SPM5-F1
#
_cell.length_a   1.000
_cell.length_b   1.000
_cell.length_c   1.000
_cell.angle_alpha   90.00
_cell.angle_beta   90.00
_cell.angle_gamma   90.00
#
_symmetry.space_group_name_H-M   'P 1'
#
loop_
_entity.id
_entity.type
_entity.pdbx_description
1 polymer ?
#
loop_
_entity_poly.entity_id
_entity_poly.type
_entity_poly.pdbx_seq_one_letter_code
_entity_poly.pdbx_strand_id
1 'polypeptide(L)'
;MASDKNPIDALKESKPPATDPFTYLTIIGEVISPEVLPTLHEILQDAKLTQEIGWDLVEVLIAVEGSEQCLQTIAQLGNPREVIIKILEVLGDLSGDGDDTSDRTSANNPEATAAIITFVRSQTAEKRPPLPTRKSSTALDTTFGKSDASKNAPDPEAEKTDETAPSEPDLVKRLLQSFMITIIEADLGLTRIQSLSLEAVFEEPLIANPLAADLDDLDSPSKVKLSTGGVWCLVAYWLFSSEVFETNHDQIQMTMLPDHHKLLQLFVGDEPQEQISSNQGTAEALLVMGLWLDNAKRISGQGATPADFMPYHHLLTIIAAFHPSLNSRNVANTLAGLVLHADPDDEGRLKILEDLLENCIFSALQASAVSWLREEIIIAHKTKATNAFSGPEGLDTLQYLLFPSLAQLKEQDVVSQWDFWAQNHPYHLQVANFLYFLFKGEDFKHLVPAGMGAAIEQRYVEPLLQTAKKLREAIDKGEIDDQGLGNEAAMQLDVLSLNLEGLSLS
;
A
#
# COMPACT_ATOMS: atom_id res chain seq x y z
N MET A 1 6.82 41.93 44.87
CA MET A 1 7.14 41.20 46.13
C MET A 1 7.03 39.72 45.81
N ALA A 2 8.15 39.07 45.50
CA ALA A 2 8.25 37.61 45.40
C ALA A 2 9.75 37.28 45.50
N SER A 3 10.26 37.28 46.73
CA SER A 3 11.60 36.80 47.09
C SER A 3 11.40 36.13 48.44
N ASP A 4 11.83 34.88 48.56
CA ASP A 4 11.74 33.99 49.74
C ASP A 4 10.48 33.11 49.89
N LYS A 5 9.91 32.57 48.80
CA LYS A 5 9.17 31.30 48.94
C LYS A 5 10.08 30.15 48.51
N ASN A 6 10.19 29.14 49.36
CA ASN A 6 10.87 27.89 49.02
C ASN A 6 10.21 27.31 47.76
N PRO A 7 10.99 26.98 46.70
CA PRO A 7 10.48 26.39 45.45
C PRO A 7 9.52 25.21 45.65
N ILE A 8 9.78 24.38 46.67
CA ILE A 8 8.96 23.21 47.00
C ILE A 8 7.59 23.62 47.57
N ASP A 9 7.56 24.66 48.40
CA ASP A 9 6.32 25.16 49.01
C ASP A 9 5.45 25.84 47.93
N ALA A 10 6.08 26.57 47.00
CA ALA A 10 5.40 27.15 45.84
C ALA A 10 4.71 26.08 44.98
N LEU A 11 5.38 24.95 44.72
CA LEU A 11 4.83 23.82 43.96
C LEU A 11 3.62 23.18 44.65
N LYS A 12 3.70 22.98 45.98
CA LYS A 12 2.63 22.34 46.76
C LYS A 12 1.42 23.25 46.97
N GLU A 13 1.65 24.53 47.26
CA GLU A 13 0.57 25.51 47.51
C GLU A 13 -0.21 25.87 46.24
N SER A 14 0.43 25.75 45.06
CA SER A 14 -0.21 26.07 43.78
C SER A 14 -0.85 24.86 43.08
N LYS A 15 -0.69 23.62 43.60
CA LYS A 15 -1.28 22.42 42.98
C LYS A 15 -2.80 22.59 42.75
N PRO A 16 -3.32 22.30 41.54
CA PRO A 16 -4.76 22.34 41.26
C PRO A 16 -5.55 21.53 42.30
N PRO A 17 -6.68 22.06 42.81
CA PRO A 17 -7.46 23.19 42.27
C PRO A 17 -7.08 24.58 42.81
N ALA A 18 -5.96 24.74 43.54
CA ALA A 18 -5.57 26.03 44.11
C ALA A 18 -5.29 27.08 43.02
N THR A 19 -4.72 26.65 41.88
CA THR A 19 -4.64 27.41 40.63
C THR A 19 -5.22 26.61 39.47
N ASP A 20 -5.45 27.26 38.34
CA ASP A 20 -5.74 26.57 37.09
C ASP A 20 -4.47 25.88 36.52
N PRO A 21 -4.63 24.88 35.62
CA PRO A 21 -3.52 24.13 35.04
C PRO A 21 -2.46 24.98 34.32
N PHE A 22 -2.87 26.05 33.62
CA PHE A 22 -1.95 26.91 32.87
C PHE A 22 -1.08 27.76 33.81
N THR A 23 -1.70 28.35 34.84
CA THR A 23 -0.99 29.05 35.90
C THR A 23 -0.04 28.09 36.64
N TYR A 24 -0.45 26.85 36.86
CA TYR A 24 0.39 25.83 37.52
C TYR A 24 1.62 25.47 36.68
N LEU A 25 1.46 25.27 35.36
CA LEU A 25 2.57 25.04 34.43
C LEU A 25 3.58 26.19 34.41
N THR A 26 3.09 27.43 34.43
CA THR A 26 3.95 28.63 34.49
C THR A 26 4.78 28.64 35.76
N ILE A 27 4.16 28.35 36.91
CA ILE A 27 4.85 28.28 38.21
C ILE A 27 5.89 27.15 38.19
N ILE A 28 5.56 25.96 37.66
CA ILE A 28 6.51 24.86 37.50
C ILE A 28 7.72 25.31 36.69
N GLY A 29 7.50 25.98 35.55
CA GLY A 29 8.58 26.47 34.69
C GLY A 29 9.50 27.49 35.38
N GLU A 30 8.98 28.34 36.27
CA GLU A 30 9.78 29.30 37.03
C GLU A 30 10.62 28.66 38.14
N VAL A 31 10.15 27.56 38.74
CA VAL A 31 10.79 26.94 39.92
C VAL A 31 11.55 25.65 39.63
N ILE A 32 11.48 25.14 38.39
CA ILE A 32 12.05 23.84 38.02
C ILE A 32 13.57 23.81 38.26
N SER A 33 14.01 22.84 39.05
CA SER A 33 15.42 22.60 39.37
C SER A 33 15.61 21.18 39.91
N PRO A 34 16.83 20.62 39.93
CA PRO A 34 17.08 19.27 40.44
C PRO A 34 16.56 19.01 41.87
N GLU A 35 16.54 20.04 42.73
CA GLU A 35 16.04 19.96 44.10
C GLU A 35 14.51 19.79 44.18
N VAL A 36 13.78 20.26 43.17
CA VAL A 36 12.30 20.25 43.11
C VAL A 36 11.77 18.95 42.49
N LEU A 37 12.56 18.29 41.64
CA LEU A 37 12.17 17.08 40.90
C LEU A 37 11.55 15.96 41.75
N PRO A 38 12.06 15.61 42.95
CA PRO A 38 11.43 14.57 43.76
C PRO A 38 9.99 14.93 44.16
N THR A 39 9.73 16.20 44.46
CA THR A 39 8.39 16.67 44.82
C THR A 39 7.49 16.70 43.59
N LEU A 40 8.01 17.16 42.45
CA LEU A 40 7.26 17.15 41.19
C LEU A 40 6.89 15.71 40.79
N HIS A 41 7.81 14.75 40.95
CA HIS A 41 7.56 13.34 40.69
C HIS A 41 6.41 12.79 41.56
N GLU A 42 6.38 13.10 42.86
CA GLU A 42 5.27 12.72 43.74
C GLU A 42 3.93 13.31 43.27
N ILE A 43 3.92 14.55 42.78
CA ILE A 43 2.71 15.20 42.26
C ILE A 43 2.25 14.53 40.95
N LEU A 44 3.19 14.17 40.06
CA LEU A 44 2.91 13.53 38.78
C LEU A 44 2.37 12.09 38.92
N GLN A 45 2.42 11.48 40.10
CA GLN A 45 1.73 10.20 40.37
C GLN A 45 0.19 10.33 40.34
N ASP A 46 -0.34 11.56 40.40
CA ASP A 46 -1.76 11.85 40.24
C ASP A 46 -2.17 11.76 38.77
N ALA A 47 -2.63 10.57 38.35
CA ALA A 47 -2.96 10.30 36.95
C ALA A 47 -3.93 11.32 36.32
N LYS A 48 -4.88 11.85 37.09
CA LYS A 48 -5.84 12.82 36.55
C LYS A 48 -5.15 14.14 36.20
N LEU A 49 -4.33 14.65 37.11
CA LEU A 49 -3.57 15.87 36.88
C LEU A 49 -2.54 15.66 35.76
N THR A 50 -1.84 14.53 35.77
CA THR A 50 -0.79 14.21 34.78
C THR A 50 -1.35 14.05 33.37
N GLN A 51 -2.59 13.56 33.21
CA GLN A 51 -3.26 13.56 31.90
C GLN A 51 -3.52 14.97 31.36
N GLU A 52 -3.73 15.97 32.22
CA GLU A 52 -4.03 17.34 31.82
C GLU A 52 -2.76 18.15 31.52
N ILE A 53 -1.74 18.06 32.38
CA ILE A 53 -0.55 18.94 32.31
C ILE A 53 0.75 18.23 31.90
N GLY A 54 0.77 16.90 31.88
CA GLY A 54 2.02 16.14 31.80
C GLY A 54 2.75 16.33 30.47
N TRP A 55 2.01 16.47 29.36
CA TRP A 55 2.59 16.64 28.04
C TRP A 55 3.29 17.99 27.89
N ASP A 56 2.72 19.10 28.37
CA ASP A 56 3.36 20.44 28.36
C ASP A 56 4.70 20.47 29.11
N LEU A 57 4.89 19.61 30.11
CA LEU A 57 6.11 19.55 30.92
C LEU A 57 7.27 18.83 30.23
N VAL A 58 7.02 18.09 29.14
CA VAL A 58 8.06 17.28 28.46
C VAL A 58 9.22 18.15 27.98
N GLU A 59 8.92 19.27 27.31
CA GLU A 59 9.92 20.20 26.78
C GLU A 59 10.79 20.79 27.89
N VAL A 60 10.17 21.21 28.98
CA VAL A 60 10.86 21.79 30.14
C VAL A 60 11.74 20.75 30.84
N LEU A 61 11.24 19.54 31.04
CA LEU A 61 11.93 18.49 31.79
C LEU A 61 13.12 17.88 31.04
N ILE A 62 13.09 17.85 29.71
CA ILE A 62 14.20 17.33 28.89
C ILE A 62 15.49 18.15 29.12
N ALA A 63 15.37 19.45 29.40
CA ALA A 63 16.51 20.33 29.66
C ALA A 63 17.06 20.25 31.10
N VAL A 64 16.42 19.50 32.01
CA VAL A 64 16.75 19.46 33.44
C VAL A 64 17.40 18.12 33.82
N GLU A 65 18.63 18.18 34.33
CA GLU A 65 19.37 17.00 34.80
C GLU A 65 18.62 16.27 35.95
N GLY A 66 18.50 14.94 35.85
CA GLY A 66 17.84 14.09 36.85
C GLY A 66 16.31 13.97 36.73
N SER A 67 15.70 14.53 35.67
CA SER A 67 14.25 14.52 35.45
C SER A 67 13.66 13.17 35.01
N GLU A 68 14.48 12.13 34.88
CA GLU A 68 14.13 10.79 34.37
C GLU A 68 12.84 10.22 34.96
N GLN A 69 12.69 10.27 36.28
CA GLN A 69 11.51 9.70 36.96
C GLN A 69 10.23 10.50 36.66
N CYS A 70 10.34 11.82 36.47
CA CYS A 70 9.21 12.65 36.06
C CYS A 70 8.80 12.34 34.62
N LEU A 71 9.77 12.26 33.70
CA LEU A 71 9.52 11.90 32.30
C LEU A 71 8.95 10.48 32.16
N GLN A 72 9.45 9.51 32.93
CA GLN A 72 8.90 8.14 32.98
C GLN A 72 7.46 8.13 33.50
N THR A 73 7.13 8.96 34.49
CA THR A 73 5.77 9.05 35.03
C THR A 73 4.81 9.69 34.04
N ILE A 74 5.22 10.77 33.36
CA ILE A 74 4.45 11.41 32.28
C ILE A 74 4.21 10.42 31.15
N ALA A 75 5.24 9.64 30.78
CA ALA A 75 5.12 8.60 29.77
C ALA A 75 4.07 7.53 30.13
N GLN A 76 3.95 7.17 31.41
CA GLN A 76 3.03 6.13 31.88
C GLN A 76 1.61 6.64 32.14
N LEU A 77 1.48 7.86 32.67
CA LEU A 77 0.22 8.38 33.22
C LEU A 77 -0.34 9.57 32.43
N GLY A 78 0.44 10.19 31.55
CA GLY A 78 0.02 11.32 30.72
C GLY A 78 -0.97 10.93 29.63
N ASN A 79 -1.54 11.92 28.95
CA ASN A 79 -2.37 11.69 27.78
C ASN A 79 -1.48 11.15 26.65
N PRO A 80 -1.64 9.88 26.21
CA PRO A 80 -0.71 9.26 25.28
C PRO A 80 -0.65 9.98 23.93
N ARG A 81 -1.76 10.56 23.47
CA ARG A 81 -1.82 11.32 22.21
C ARG A 81 -0.97 12.58 22.28
N GLU A 82 -1.19 13.39 23.31
CA GLU A 82 -0.50 14.68 23.45
C GLU A 82 0.98 14.50 23.81
N VAL A 83 1.30 13.48 24.61
CA VAL A 83 2.70 13.13 24.93
C VAL A 83 3.47 12.73 23.67
N ILE A 84 2.89 11.91 22.79
CA ILE A 84 3.52 11.55 21.51
C ILE A 84 3.81 12.79 20.66
N ILE A 85 2.79 13.64 20.49
CA ILE A 85 2.90 14.85 19.66
C ILE A 85 3.97 15.78 20.22
N LYS A 86 3.99 15.99 21.54
CA LYS A 86 4.98 16.87 22.16
C LYS A 86 6.41 16.31 22.07
N ILE A 87 6.60 15.01 22.23
CA ILE A 87 7.94 14.43 22.05
C ILE A 87 8.37 14.55 20.57
N LEU A 88 7.48 14.33 19.61
CA LEU A 88 7.77 14.55 18.18
C LEU A 88 8.18 16.00 17.89
N GLU A 89 7.48 16.97 18.46
CA GLU A 89 7.81 18.41 18.35
C GLU A 89 9.20 18.70 18.91
N VAL A 90 9.49 18.25 20.14
CA VAL A 90 10.80 18.44 20.76
C VAL A 90 11.91 17.76 19.96
N LEU A 91 11.70 16.54 19.45
CA LEU A 91 12.66 15.87 18.57
C LEU A 91 12.85 16.59 17.24
N GLY A 92 11.78 17.16 16.68
CA GLY A 92 11.83 18.00 15.47
C GLY A 92 12.72 19.22 15.65
N ASP A 93 12.53 19.96 16.74
CA ASP A 93 13.34 21.14 17.08
C ASP A 93 14.82 20.78 17.31
N LEU A 94 15.09 19.59 17.85
CA LEU A 94 16.44 19.06 18.04
C LEU A 94 17.13 18.62 16.73
N SER A 95 16.35 18.26 15.71
CA SER A 95 16.84 17.77 14.42
C SER A 95 17.28 18.88 13.45
N GLY A 96 16.93 20.14 13.72
CA GLY A 96 17.55 21.32 13.11
C GLY A 96 17.17 21.58 11.65
N ASP A 97 15.88 21.73 11.35
CA ASP A 97 15.39 22.19 10.03
C ASP A 97 15.23 23.73 9.94
N GLY A 98 15.72 24.48 10.94
CA GLY A 98 15.85 25.94 10.94
C GLY A 98 17.27 26.40 10.59
N ASP A 99 17.40 27.45 9.79
CA ASP A 99 18.65 28.06 9.25
C ASP A 99 19.63 28.62 10.32
N ASP A 100 19.43 28.36 11.61
CA ASP A 100 20.26 28.89 12.69
C ASP A 100 21.31 27.87 13.16
N THR A 101 22.54 28.08 12.71
CA THR A 101 23.73 27.27 13.02
C THR A 101 24.37 27.59 14.39
N SER A 102 23.58 27.81 15.43
CA SER A 102 24.10 28.02 16.80
C SER A 102 23.23 27.40 17.90
N ASP A 103 23.28 26.08 18.02
CA ASP A 103 23.39 25.32 19.29
C ASP A 103 23.14 23.83 19.02
N ARG A 104 24.14 23.15 18.45
CA ARG A 104 24.12 21.69 18.24
C ARG A 104 24.62 20.94 19.47
N THR A 105 23.90 21.04 20.59
CA THR A 105 24.17 20.23 21.79
C THR A 105 22.89 19.77 22.46
N SER A 106 22.20 18.80 21.87
CA SER A 106 21.12 18.06 22.57
C SER A 106 20.63 16.78 21.88
N ALA A 107 21.15 16.40 20.70
CA ALA A 107 20.83 15.11 20.06
C ALA A 107 21.37 13.86 20.79
N ASN A 108 22.07 14.01 21.92
CA ASN A 108 22.64 12.91 22.72
C ASN A 108 22.33 13.08 24.22
N ASN A 109 21.07 13.31 24.57
CA ASN A 109 20.62 13.24 25.97
C ASN A 109 20.16 11.79 26.27
N PRO A 110 21.01 10.93 26.89
CA PRO A 110 20.65 9.54 27.18
C PRO A 110 19.40 9.42 28.07
N GLU A 111 19.10 10.45 28.88
CA GLU A 111 17.91 10.53 29.72
C GLU A 111 16.61 10.67 28.90
N ALA A 112 16.62 11.50 27.85
CA ALA A 112 15.51 11.65 26.90
C ALA A 112 15.27 10.34 26.13
N THR A 113 16.34 9.70 25.63
CA THR A 113 16.25 8.40 24.95
C THR A 113 15.70 7.31 25.88
N ALA A 114 16.11 7.27 27.15
CA ALA A 114 15.58 6.33 28.14
C ALA A 114 14.09 6.55 28.45
N ALA A 115 13.66 7.81 28.57
CA ALA A 115 12.26 8.17 28.75
C ALA A 115 11.40 7.75 27.54
N ILE A 116 11.90 8.00 26.33
CA ILE A 116 11.27 7.59 25.07
C ILE A 116 11.15 6.06 24.98
N ILE A 117 12.22 5.30 25.23
CA ILE A 117 12.19 3.84 25.22
C ILE A 117 11.18 3.31 26.23
N THR A 118 11.11 3.92 27.42
CA THR A 118 10.16 3.54 28.47
C THR A 118 8.72 3.84 28.06
N PHE A 119 8.47 5.00 27.44
CA PHE A 119 7.18 5.37 26.87
C PHE A 119 6.73 4.34 25.83
N VAL A 120 7.57 4.08 24.82
CA VAL A 120 7.29 3.08 23.78
C VAL A 120 7.00 1.72 24.40
N ARG A 121 7.81 1.24 25.36
CA ARG A 121 7.54 -0.02 26.07
C ARG A 121 6.21 -0.02 26.82
N SER A 122 5.84 1.08 27.47
CA SER A 122 4.58 1.17 28.22
C SER A 122 3.35 1.12 27.31
N GLN A 123 3.45 1.67 26.11
CA GLN A 123 2.38 1.73 25.13
C GLN A 123 2.33 0.48 24.24
N THR A 124 3.47 -0.15 23.95
CA THR A 124 3.59 -1.38 23.16
C THR A 124 3.44 -2.66 23.98
N ALA A 125 3.46 -2.57 25.31
CA ALA A 125 3.19 -3.71 26.18
C ALA A 125 1.73 -4.17 26.02
N GLU A 126 1.50 -5.00 25.00
CA GLU A 126 0.46 -6.01 25.08
C GLU A 126 0.67 -6.74 26.41
N LYS A 127 -0.38 -6.81 27.26
CA LYS A 127 -0.40 -7.78 28.36
C LYS A 127 -0.04 -9.12 27.75
N ARG A 128 1.21 -9.56 27.98
CA ARG A 128 1.77 -10.82 27.48
C ARG A 128 0.67 -11.88 27.54
N PRO A 129 0.25 -12.49 26.42
CA PRO A 129 -0.74 -13.56 26.48
C PRO A 129 -0.24 -14.58 27.50
N PRO A 130 -1.04 -14.97 28.51
CA PRO A 130 -0.61 -16.03 29.42
C PRO A 130 -0.33 -17.24 28.55
N LEU A 131 0.87 -17.83 28.75
CA LEU A 131 1.30 -19.05 28.05
C LEU A 131 0.12 -20.04 28.00
N PRO A 132 -0.22 -20.60 26.83
CA PRO A 132 -1.33 -21.52 26.73
C PRO A 132 -1.07 -22.68 27.68
N THR A 133 -1.91 -22.80 28.72
CA THR A 133 -1.95 -24.01 29.52
C THR A 133 -2.37 -25.13 28.60
N ARG A 134 -1.43 -26.05 28.35
CA ARG A 134 -1.55 -27.24 27.52
C ARG A 134 -2.93 -27.91 27.74
N LYS A 135 -3.86 -27.72 26.81
CA LYS A 135 -5.04 -28.58 26.67
C LYS A 135 -4.76 -29.57 25.56
N SER A 136 -4.63 -30.83 25.96
CA SER A 136 -4.70 -31.97 25.07
C SER A 136 -6.16 -32.20 24.69
N SER A 137 -6.47 -32.26 23.39
CA SER A 137 -7.61 -33.03 22.89
C SER A 137 -7.54 -33.16 21.36
N THR A 138 -7.34 -34.41 20.95
CA THR A 138 -7.76 -35.01 19.69
C THR A 138 -9.08 -34.48 19.13
N ALA A 139 -9.09 -34.08 17.86
CA ALA A 139 -10.24 -34.08 16.95
C ALA A 139 -9.68 -34.21 15.52
N LEU A 140 -9.61 -35.44 15.00
CA LEU A 140 -10.56 -36.03 14.03
C LEU A 140 -10.58 -35.31 12.69
N ASP A 141 -9.75 -35.89 11.83
CA ASP A 141 -9.79 -35.87 10.37
C ASP A 141 -11.23 -35.93 9.84
N THR A 142 -11.60 -34.93 9.04
CA THR A 142 -12.71 -35.06 8.08
C THR A 142 -12.13 -34.80 6.69
N THR A 143 -11.79 -35.92 6.07
CA THR A 143 -11.72 -36.15 4.63
C THR A 143 -12.90 -35.49 3.91
N PHE A 144 -12.68 -34.44 3.11
CA PHE A 144 -13.31 -34.17 1.81
C PHE A 144 -12.64 -32.93 1.15
N GLY A 145 -11.99 -33.18 0.00
CA GLY A 145 -11.57 -32.23 -1.05
C GLY A 145 -11.06 -30.84 -0.66
N LYS A 146 -9.74 -30.68 -0.49
CA LYS A 146 -9.10 -29.36 -0.66
C LYS A 146 -9.18 -28.96 -2.13
N SER A 147 -9.97 -27.94 -2.45
CA SER A 147 -9.77 -27.15 -3.67
C SER A 147 -8.40 -26.46 -3.57
N ASP A 148 -7.65 -26.48 -4.66
CA ASP A 148 -6.30 -25.93 -4.75
C ASP A 148 -6.34 -24.40 -4.66
N ALA A 149 -5.98 -23.84 -3.50
CA ALA A 149 -6.01 -22.39 -3.24
C ALA A 149 -5.05 -21.59 -4.14
N SER A 150 -4.12 -22.26 -4.84
CA SER A 150 -3.25 -21.66 -5.85
C SER A 150 -4.01 -21.20 -7.12
N LYS A 151 -5.28 -21.60 -7.28
CA LYS A 151 -6.10 -21.32 -8.47
C LYS A 151 -7.20 -20.27 -8.25
N ASN A 152 -7.37 -19.80 -7.01
CA ASN A 152 -8.42 -18.86 -6.67
C ASN A 152 -7.78 -17.54 -6.23
N ALA A 153 -7.84 -16.52 -7.10
CA ALA A 153 -7.50 -15.16 -6.70
C ALA A 153 -8.50 -14.67 -5.64
N PRO A 154 -8.09 -13.83 -4.67
CA PRO A 154 -9.02 -13.19 -3.75
C PRO A 154 -10.05 -12.38 -4.54
N ASP A 155 -11.33 -12.54 -4.19
CA ASP A 155 -12.47 -11.87 -4.81
C ASP A 155 -12.17 -10.36 -5.03
N PRO A 156 -12.31 -9.84 -6.26
CA PRO A 156 -12.08 -8.42 -6.56
C PRO A 156 -13.10 -7.47 -5.92
N GLU A 157 -14.29 -7.95 -5.50
CA GLU A 157 -15.39 -7.10 -5.02
C GLU A 157 -15.67 -7.25 -3.51
N ALA A 158 -14.92 -8.10 -2.80
CA ALA A 158 -15.08 -8.29 -1.36
C ALA A 158 -14.45 -7.14 -0.55
N GLU A 159 -15.01 -5.93 -0.66
CA GLU A 159 -14.86 -4.93 0.39
C GLU A 159 -15.57 -5.46 1.65
N LYS A 160 -14.83 -5.59 2.74
CA LYS A 160 -15.46 -5.36 4.05
C LYS A 160 -15.71 -3.87 4.14
N THR A 161 -16.86 -3.42 3.65
CA THR A 161 -17.37 -2.04 3.73
C THR A 161 -17.68 -1.62 5.17
N ASP A 162 -16.71 -1.73 6.07
CA ASP A 162 -16.78 -1.21 7.44
C ASP A 162 -15.47 -0.48 7.75
N GLU A 163 -15.06 0.46 6.90
CA GLU A 163 -14.15 1.52 7.34
C GLU A 163 -14.95 2.53 8.18
N THR A 164 -15.37 2.09 9.37
CA THR A 164 -15.72 3.01 10.44
C THR A 164 -14.51 3.91 10.72
N ALA A 165 -14.73 5.21 10.94
CA ALA A 165 -13.68 6.14 11.34
C ALA A 165 -12.78 5.49 12.42
N PRO A 166 -11.44 5.60 12.29
CA PRO A 166 -10.52 4.90 13.18
C PRO A 166 -10.84 5.25 14.62
N SER A 167 -10.97 4.22 15.45
CA SER A 167 -11.25 4.43 16.86
C SER A 167 -10.08 5.18 17.52
N GLU A 168 -10.33 5.85 18.64
CA GLU A 168 -9.27 6.52 19.41
C GLU A 168 -8.02 5.64 19.65
N PRO A 169 -8.12 4.34 20.01
CA PRO A 169 -6.94 3.49 20.13
C PRO A 169 -6.25 3.20 18.79
N ASP A 170 -6.97 3.17 17.67
CA ASP A 170 -6.36 3.02 16.34
C ASP A 170 -5.54 4.26 15.97
N LEU A 171 -6.04 5.46 16.30
CA LEU A 171 -5.33 6.71 16.11
C LEU A 171 -4.06 6.76 16.97
N VAL A 172 -4.16 6.40 18.26
CA VAL A 172 -2.99 6.32 19.15
C VAL A 172 -1.96 5.31 18.64
N LYS A 173 -2.41 4.14 18.15
CA LYS A 173 -1.52 3.15 17.53
C LYS A 173 -0.78 3.70 16.31
N ARG A 174 -1.48 4.40 15.41
CA ARG A 174 -0.86 5.02 14.23
C ARG A 174 0.13 6.12 14.62
N LEU A 175 -0.22 6.95 15.61
CA LEU A 175 0.67 7.97 16.18
C LEU A 175 1.93 7.34 16.79
N LEU A 176 1.80 6.26 17.54
CA LEU A 176 2.93 5.52 18.10
C LEU A 176 3.83 4.93 17.02
N GLN A 177 3.26 4.41 15.93
CA GLN A 177 4.03 3.90 14.80
C GLN A 177 4.84 5.02 14.14
N SER A 178 4.21 6.15 13.84
CA SER A 178 4.89 7.34 13.32
C SER A 178 6.00 7.80 14.26
N PHE A 179 5.72 7.85 15.56
CA PHE A 179 6.68 8.23 16.59
C PHE A 179 7.92 7.33 16.62
N MET A 180 7.71 6.01 16.65
CA MET A 180 8.81 5.05 16.64
C MET A 180 9.68 5.19 15.39
N ILE A 181 9.06 5.41 14.23
CA ILE A 181 9.77 5.62 12.96
C ILE A 181 10.66 6.86 13.05
N THR A 182 10.12 8.03 13.45
CA THR A 182 10.89 9.27 13.58
C THR A 182 12.07 9.16 14.53
N ILE A 183 11.90 8.44 15.66
CA ILE A 183 12.99 8.22 16.61
C ILE A 183 14.07 7.31 16.04
N ILE A 184 13.67 6.21 15.40
CA ILE A 184 14.62 5.27 14.81
C ILE A 184 15.38 5.96 13.67
N GLU A 185 14.70 6.78 12.86
CA GLU A 185 15.33 7.62 11.84
C GLU A 185 16.39 8.55 12.44
N ALA A 186 16.04 9.28 13.50
CA ALA A 186 16.96 10.19 14.17
C ALA A 186 18.18 9.46 14.79
N ASP A 187 17.94 8.35 15.49
CA ASP A 187 18.99 7.57 16.16
C ASP A 187 19.97 6.93 15.16
N LEU A 188 19.45 6.42 14.04
CA LEU A 188 20.27 5.85 12.96
C LEU A 188 20.88 6.91 12.04
N GLY A 189 20.59 8.20 12.26
CA GLY A 189 21.01 9.29 11.38
C GLY A 189 20.37 9.24 9.99
N LEU A 190 19.27 8.49 9.83
CA LEU A 190 18.49 8.33 8.61
C LEU A 190 17.51 9.49 8.45
N THR A 191 18.04 10.71 8.38
CA THR A 191 17.21 11.93 8.23
C THR A 191 17.08 12.37 6.77
N ARG A 192 17.92 11.83 5.87
CA ARG A 192 17.96 12.20 4.45
C ARG A 192 18.34 11.01 3.58
N ILE A 193 17.95 11.06 2.32
CA ILE A 193 18.33 10.04 1.31
C ILE A 193 19.85 9.87 1.22
N GLN A 194 20.64 10.95 1.35
CA GLN A 194 22.11 10.89 1.30
C GLN A 194 22.74 10.08 2.45
N SER A 195 22.00 9.85 3.54
CA SER A 195 22.44 9.00 4.65
C SER A 195 22.37 7.50 4.31
N LEU A 196 21.60 7.14 3.28
CA LEU A 196 21.56 5.79 2.74
C LEU A 196 22.70 5.62 1.72
N SER A 197 23.38 4.48 1.80
CA SER A 197 24.18 4.02 0.66
C SER A 197 23.22 3.62 -0.46
N LEU A 198 23.15 4.41 -1.54
CA LEU A 198 22.34 4.08 -2.72
C LEU A 198 22.74 2.71 -3.30
N GLU A 199 24.02 2.34 -3.20
CA GLU A 199 24.52 1.00 -3.58
C GLU A 199 23.84 -0.10 -2.76
N ALA A 200 23.60 0.13 -1.46
CA ALA A 200 22.87 -0.81 -0.61
C ALA A 200 21.36 -0.88 -0.93
N VAL A 201 20.78 0.17 -1.52
CA VAL A 201 19.36 0.20 -1.93
C VAL A 201 19.13 -0.58 -3.22
N PHE A 202 20.06 -0.48 -4.17
CA PHE A 202 19.87 -0.98 -5.55
C PHE A 202 20.68 -2.23 -5.90
N GLU A 203 21.74 -2.57 -5.16
CA GLU A 203 22.69 -3.61 -5.57
C GLU A 203 22.85 -4.75 -4.56
N GLU A 204 22.45 -4.58 -3.30
CA GLU A 204 22.54 -5.65 -2.31
C GLU A 204 21.38 -6.67 -2.42
N PRO A 205 21.62 -7.95 -2.09
CA PRO A 205 20.56 -8.95 -1.96
C PRO A 205 19.49 -8.53 -0.95
N LEU A 206 18.28 -9.07 -1.06
CA LEU A 206 17.22 -8.80 -0.08
C LEU A 206 17.64 -9.21 1.33
N ILE A 207 17.68 -8.23 2.22
CA ILE A 207 17.91 -8.42 3.66
C ILE A 207 16.53 -8.36 4.34
N ALA A 208 15.88 -9.52 4.44
CA ALA A 208 14.59 -9.64 5.11
C ALA A 208 14.72 -9.58 6.63
N ASN A 209 15.76 -10.21 7.19
CA ASN A 209 16.03 -10.20 8.62
C ASN A 209 17.50 -9.83 8.88
N PRO A 210 17.79 -8.54 9.12
CA PRO A 210 19.15 -8.10 9.41
C PRO A 210 19.76 -8.70 10.68
N LEU A 211 18.93 -9.19 11.59
CA LEU A 211 19.35 -9.79 12.86
C LEU A 211 19.53 -11.31 12.77
N ALA A 212 19.37 -11.91 11.57
CA ALA A 212 19.59 -13.33 11.36
C ALA A 212 21.08 -13.71 11.19
N ALA A 213 21.98 -12.73 11.09
CA ALA A 213 23.42 -12.98 11.05
C ALA A 213 23.90 -13.60 12.37
N ASP A 214 24.95 -14.43 12.31
CA ASP A 214 25.56 -15.00 13.51
C ASP A 214 26.01 -13.86 14.44
N LEU A 215 25.59 -13.92 15.71
CA LEU A 215 25.87 -12.88 16.70
C LEU A 215 27.39 -12.66 16.90
N ASP A 216 28.19 -13.69 16.63
CA ASP A 216 29.65 -13.65 16.70
C ASP A 216 30.27 -12.76 15.59
N ASP A 217 29.55 -12.54 14.48
CA ASP A 217 29.97 -11.65 13.39
C ASP A 217 29.52 -10.18 13.59
N LEU A 218 28.59 -9.94 14.53
CA LEU A 218 28.03 -8.64 14.89
C LEU A 218 28.78 -7.99 16.06
N ASP A 219 30.10 -7.82 15.91
CA ASP A 219 30.96 -7.21 16.93
C ASP A 219 30.79 -5.68 17.10
N SER A 220 29.98 -5.05 16.24
CA SER A 220 29.73 -3.61 16.25
C SER A 220 28.37 -3.27 15.61
N PRO A 221 27.66 -2.22 16.11
CA PRO A 221 26.35 -1.82 15.57
C PRO A 221 26.36 -1.51 14.07
N SER A 222 27.46 -0.97 13.55
CA SER A 222 27.65 -0.65 12.13
C SER A 222 27.65 -1.87 11.20
N LYS A 223 27.78 -3.08 11.74
CA LYS A 223 27.68 -4.33 10.95
C LYS A 223 26.25 -4.84 10.82
N VAL A 224 25.31 -4.32 11.62
CA VAL A 224 23.88 -4.62 11.44
C VAL A 224 23.42 -3.86 10.21
N LYS A 225 23.13 -4.59 9.13
CA LYS A 225 22.60 -3.99 7.91
C LYS A 225 21.17 -3.51 8.12
N LEU A 226 20.69 -2.62 7.26
CA LEU A 226 19.27 -2.23 7.26
C LEU A 226 18.45 -3.28 6.52
N SER A 227 17.19 -3.45 6.91
CA SER A 227 16.27 -4.30 6.15
C SER A 227 15.94 -3.64 4.81
N THR A 228 16.02 -4.36 3.70
CA THR A 228 15.75 -3.79 2.37
C THR A 228 14.33 -3.23 2.27
N GLY A 229 13.33 -3.96 2.79
CA GLY A 229 11.95 -3.51 2.79
C GLY A 229 11.73 -2.22 3.60
N GLY A 230 12.31 -2.15 4.81
CA GLY A 230 12.23 -0.94 5.63
C GLY A 230 12.88 0.28 4.97
N VAL A 231 14.01 0.09 4.28
CA VAL A 231 14.67 1.15 3.51
C VAL A 231 13.79 1.63 2.36
N TRP A 232 13.16 0.74 1.62
CA TRP A 232 12.24 1.12 0.54
C TRP A 232 10.99 1.85 1.05
N CYS A 233 10.42 1.43 2.18
CA CYS A 233 9.32 2.16 2.83
C CYS A 233 9.74 3.59 3.20
N LEU A 234 10.93 3.74 3.77
CA LEU A 234 11.47 5.04 4.15
C LEU A 234 11.71 5.94 2.94
N VAL A 235 12.27 5.38 1.87
CA VAL A 235 12.44 6.08 0.60
C VAL A 235 11.10 6.53 0.02
N ALA A 236 10.11 5.65 -0.04
CA ALA A 236 8.77 5.99 -0.52
C ALA A 236 8.14 7.11 0.31
N TYR A 237 8.32 7.08 1.63
CA TYR A 237 7.87 8.14 2.53
C TYR A 237 8.54 9.49 2.23
N TRP A 238 9.86 9.53 2.06
CA TRP A 238 10.57 10.78 1.73
C TRP A 238 10.15 11.35 0.37
N LEU A 239 9.97 10.50 -0.64
CA LEU A 239 9.51 10.93 -1.95
C LEU A 239 8.08 11.51 -1.87
N PHE A 240 7.17 10.81 -1.21
CA PHE A 240 5.80 11.26 -1.03
C PHE A 240 5.70 12.55 -0.20
N SER A 241 6.43 12.63 0.92
CA SER A 241 6.42 13.81 1.78
C SER A 241 7.01 15.04 1.09
N SER A 242 8.05 14.88 0.27
CA SER A 242 8.61 15.97 -0.53
C SER A 242 7.60 16.54 -1.53
N GLU A 243 6.75 15.68 -2.12
CA GLU A 243 5.76 16.09 -3.11
C GLU A 243 4.52 16.71 -2.44
N VAL A 244 4.04 16.14 -1.34
CA VAL A 244 2.75 16.53 -0.72
C VAL A 244 2.91 17.65 0.30
N PHE A 245 4.02 17.66 1.04
CA PHE A 245 4.27 18.60 2.14
C PHE A 245 5.41 19.58 1.85
N GLU A 246 5.97 19.56 0.63
CA GLU A 246 7.09 20.43 0.22
C GLU A 246 8.32 20.34 1.15
N THR A 247 8.55 19.17 1.77
CA THR A 247 9.69 18.96 2.67
C THR A 247 11.02 18.98 1.92
N ASN A 248 12.09 19.48 2.56
CA ASN A 248 13.44 19.60 2.00
C ASN A 248 14.24 18.27 1.96
N HIS A 249 13.60 17.17 1.57
CA HIS A 249 14.31 15.91 1.37
C HIS A 249 15.04 15.92 0.01
N ASP A 250 16.32 15.52 0.01
CA ASP A 250 17.05 15.26 -1.24
C ASP A 250 16.34 14.18 -2.05
N GLN A 251 16.12 14.37 -3.36
CA GLN A 251 15.44 13.37 -4.18
C GLN A 251 16.39 12.31 -4.73
N ILE A 252 15.98 11.03 -4.68
CA ILE A 252 16.70 9.96 -5.38
C ILE A 252 16.66 10.24 -6.89
N GLN A 253 17.84 10.15 -7.51
CA GLN A 253 17.99 10.19 -8.95
C GLN A 253 17.79 8.77 -9.50
N MET A 254 16.53 8.44 -9.80
CA MET A 254 16.16 7.16 -10.42
C MET A 254 15.10 7.37 -11.50
N THR A 255 14.97 6.40 -12.39
CA THR A 255 13.93 6.30 -13.42
C THR A 255 13.14 5.01 -13.27
N MET A 256 11.98 4.90 -13.94
CA MET A 256 11.22 3.64 -13.95
C MET A 256 12.06 2.50 -14.55
N LEU A 257 12.69 2.78 -15.68
CA LEU A 257 13.64 1.89 -16.34
C LEU A 257 15.04 2.51 -16.36
N PRO A 258 16.09 1.81 -15.91
CA PRO A 258 16.09 0.44 -15.41
C PRO A 258 15.84 0.31 -13.88
N ASP A 259 15.88 1.41 -13.12
CA ASP A 259 16.07 1.35 -11.67
C ASP A 259 14.89 0.76 -10.92
N HIS A 260 13.68 1.31 -11.10
CA HIS A 260 12.49 0.80 -10.41
C HIS A 260 12.14 -0.63 -10.86
N HIS A 261 12.33 -0.94 -12.15
CA HIS A 261 12.20 -2.30 -12.66
C HIS A 261 13.12 -3.27 -11.92
N LYS A 262 14.39 -2.91 -11.70
CA LYS A 262 15.33 -3.73 -10.93
C LYS A 262 14.87 -3.94 -9.48
N LEU A 263 14.32 -2.91 -8.83
CA LEU A 263 13.78 -3.03 -7.48
C LEU A 263 12.59 -4.00 -7.43
N LEU A 264 11.66 -3.91 -8.37
CA LEU A 264 10.54 -4.86 -8.47
C LEU A 264 11.02 -6.28 -8.74
N GLN A 265 12.00 -6.45 -9.63
CA GLN A 265 12.55 -7.76 -9.95
C GLN A 265 13.19 -8.40 -8.72
N LEU A 266 13.99 -7.62 -7.98
CA LEU A 266 14.60 -8.04 -6.73
C LEU A 266 13.54 -8.37 -5.67
N PHE A 267 12.49 -7.55 -5.58
CA PHE A 267 11.40 -7.74 -4.61
C PHE A 267 10.61 -9.01 -4.88
N VAL A 268 10.11 -9.20 -6.10
CA VAL A 268 9.18 -10.27 -6.46
C VAL A 268 9.86 -11.63 -6.38
N GLY A 269 11.10 -11.73 -6.87
CA GLY A 269 11.91 -12.96 -6.80
C GLY A 269 11.24 -14.18 -7.45
N ASP A 270 11.61 -15.36 -6.96
CA ASP A 270 11.16 -16.65 -7.52
C ASP A 270 9.83 -17.16 -6.93
N GLU A 271 9.41 -16.63 -5.76
CA GLU A 271 8.17 -17.02 -5.07
C GLU A 271 7.22 -15.81 -4.88
N PRO A 272 6.62 -15.27 -5.96
CA PRO A 272 5.91 -13.99 -5.92
C PRO A 272 4.78 -13.91 -4.89
N GLN A 273 3.96 -14.96 -4.81
CA GLN A 273 2.77 -14.96 -3.97
C GLN A 273 3.13 -14.90 -2.48
N GLU A 274 4.09 -15.70 -2.03
CA GLU A 274 4.56 -15.70 -0.64
C GLU A 274 5.23 -14.38 -0.30
N GLN A 275 6.06 -13.89 -1.21
CA GLN A 275 6.84 -12.68 -1.04
C GLN A 275 5.96 -11.43 -0.91
N ILE A 276 4.95 -11.28 -1.79
CA ILE A 276 3.98 -10.17 -1.73
C ILE A 276 3.10 -10.28 -0.49
N SER A 277 2.63 -11.48 -0.15
CA SER A 277 1.74 -11.70 1.00
C SER A 277 2.43 -11.40 2.34
N SER A 278 3.72 -11.73 2.44
CA SER A 278 4.52 -11.55 3.66
C SER A 278 5.08 -10.14 3.81
N ASN A 279 5.25 -9.40 2.70
CA ASN A 279 5.91 -8.09 2.68
C ASN A 279 5.03 -7.03 2.00
N GLN A 280 3.76 -6.93 2.41
CA GLN A 280 2.76 -6.05 1.79
C GLN A 280 3.20 -4.58 1.75
N GLY A 281 3.70 -4.05 2.88
CA GLY A 281 4.16 -2.66 2.95
C GLY A 281 5.34 -2.36 2.01
N THR A 282 6.19 -3.35 1.75
CA THR A 282 7.29 -3.24 0.78
C THR A 282 6.77 -3.16 -0.65
N ALA A 283 5.78 -4.00 -1.00
CA ALA A 283 5.11 -3.93 -2.30
C ALA A 283 4.44 -2.55 -2.50
N GLU A 284 3.73 -2.07 -1.49
CA GLU A 284 3.06 -0.76 -1.51
C GLU A 284 4.06 0.39 -1.67
N ALA A 285 5.20 0.34 -0.97
CA ALA A 285 6.26 1.33 -1.12
C ALA A 285 6.80 1.38 -2.56
N LEU A 286 7.01 0.23 -3.21
CA LEU A 286 7.43 0.15 -4.61
C LEU A 286 6.37 0.73 -5.55
N LEU A 287 5.09 0.42 -5.34
CA LEU A 287 4.01 1.02 -6.13
C LEU A 287 3.97 2.54 -6.00
N VAL A 288 4.14 3.08 -4.78
CA VAL A 288 4.21 4.53 -4.54
C VAL A 288 5.41 5.15 -5.27
N MET A 289 6.59 4.52 -5.20
CA MET A 289 7.76 4.97 -5.95
C MET A 289 7.50 5.01 -7.45
N GLY A 290 6.88 3.97 -8.01
CA GLY A 290 6.51 3.93 -9.42
C GLY A 290 5.55 5.06 -9.84
N LEU A 291 4.50 5.32 -9.05
CA LEU A 291 3.60 6.45 -9.30
C LEU A 291 4.30 7.80 -9.24
N TRP A 292 5.18 7.99 -8.24
CA TRP A 292 5.96 9.21 -8.12
C TRP A 292 6.86 9.42 -9.35
N LEU A 293 7.49 8.36 -9.87
CA LEU A 293 8.30 8.43 -11.08
C LEU A 293 7.49 8.78 -12.33
N ASP A 294 6.27 8.28 -12.47
CA ASP A 294 5.39 8.69 -13.56
C ASP A 294 5.01 10.17 -13.44
N ASN A 295 4.65 10.62 -12.25
CA ASN A 295 4.30 12.02 -12.00
C ASN A 295 5.47 12.95 -12.36
N ALA A 296 6.69 12.58 -11.97
CA ALA A 296 7.92 13.29 -12.32
C ALA A 296 8.36 13.10 -13.78
N LYS A 297 7.63 12.29 -14.58
CA LYS A 297 7.91 11.93 -15.97
C LYS A 297 9.32 11.33 -16.18
N ARG A 298 9.79 10.57 -15.19
CA ARG A 298 11.10 9.89 -15.17
C ARG A 298 10.99 8.44 -15.67
N ILE A 299 10.54 8.28 -16.92
CA ILE A 299 10.20 6.97 -17.49
C ILE A 299 11.45 6.14 -17.82
N SER A 300 12.37 6.67 -18.62
CA SER A 300 13.53 5.91 -19.10
C SER A 300 14.83 6.67 -18.86
N GLY A 301 15.81 5.97 -18.29
CA GLY A 301 17.16 6.46 -18.02
C GLY A 301 18.19 5.89 -19.00
N GLN A 302 19.48 6.10 -18.70
CA GLN A 302 20.56 5.54 -19.52
C GLN A 302 20.56 4.00 -19.43
N GLY A 303 20.65 3.34 -20.59
CA GLY A 303 20.70 1.88 -20.68
C GLY A 303 19.35 1.17 -20.78
N ALA A 304 18.23 1.89 -20.62
CA ALA A 304 16.90 1.34 -20.84
C ALA A 304 16.63 1.10 -22.33
N THR A 305 15.98 -0.02 -22.65
CA THR A 305 15.55 -0.40 -23.99
C THR A 305 14.05 -0.67 -24.04
N PRO A 306 13.39 -0.55 -25.21
CA PRO A 306 11.98 -0.92 -25.34
C PRO A 306 11.68 -2.36 -24.89
N ALA A 307 12.64 -3.28 -25.03
CA ALA A 307 12.50 -4.66 -24.59
C ALA A 307 12.32 -4.82 -23.07
N ASP A 308 12.66 -3.81 -22.28
CA ASP A 308 12.56 -3.85 -20.82
C ASP A 308 11.14 -3.54 -20.30
N PHE A 309 10.25 -2.98 -21.13
CA PHE A 309 8.89 -2.63 -20.73
C PHE A 309 8.03 -3.86 -20.42
N MET A 310 8.13 -4.91 -21.23
CA MET A 310 7.35 -6.14 -21.03
C MET A 310 7.68 -6.86 -19.72
N PRO A 311 8.97 -7.14 -19.38
CA PRO A 311 9.32 -7.70 -18.07
C PRO A 311 8.88 -6.81 -16.90
N TYR A 312 9.03 -5.49 -17.03
CA TYR A 312 8.61 -4.55 -15.99
C TYR A 312 7.09 -4.55 -15.78
N HIS A 313 6.32 -4.52 -16.87
CA HIS A 313 4.87 -4.66 -16.85
C HIS A 313 4.43 -5.97 -16.19
N HIS A 314 5.09 -7.08 -16.51
CA HIS A 314 4.78 -8.39 -15.93
C HIS A 314 4.88 -8.38 -14.39
N LEU A 315 5.96 -7.80 -13.84
CA LEU A 315 6.13 -7.68 -12.39
C LEU A 315 5.02 -6.87 -11.72
N LEU A 316 4.57 -5.78 -12.35
CA LEU A 316 3.44 -4.98 -11.84
C LEU A 316 2.13 -5.78 -11.87
N THR A 317 1.87 -6.54 -12.94
CA THR A 317 0.67 -7.40 -13.01
C THR A 317 0.70 -8.56 -12.02
N ILE A 318 1.88 -9.09 -11.68
CA ILE A 318 2.05 -10.06 -10.59
C ILE A 318 1.62 -9.45 -9.26
N ILE A 319 2.06 -8.21 -8.96
CA ILE A 319 1.64 -7.50 -7.74
C ILE A 319 0.13 -7.27 -7.76
N ALA A 320 -0.44 -6.85 -8.91
CA ALA A 320 -1.87 -6.67 -9.06
C ALA A 320 -2.67 -7.97 -8.85
N ALA A 321 -2.11 -9.14 -9.19
CA ALA A 321 -2.77 -10.43 -9.00
C ALA A 321 -2.74 -10.92 -7.53
N PHE A 322 -1.60 -10.74 -6.85
CA PHE A 322 -1.35 -11.42 -5.57
C PHE A 322 -1.44 -10.52 -4.33
N HIS A 323 -1.49 -9.19 -4.49
CA HIS A 323 -1.59 -8.32 -3.31
C HIS A 323 -2.93 -8.50 -2.59
N PRO A 324 -2.95 -8.66 -1.25
CA PRO A 324 -4.18 -8.93 -0.50
C PRO A 324 -5.13 -7.73 -0.42
N SER A 325 -4.59 -6.50 -0.44
CA SER A 325 -5.39 -5.25 -0.48
C SER A 325 -5.87 -4.95 -1.89
N LEU A 326 -7.19 -4.79 -2.08
CA LEU A 326 -7.80 -4.37 -3.34
C LEU A 326 -7.27 -3.03 -3.83
N ASN A 327 -7.09 -2.06 -2.91
CA ASN A 327 -6.56 -0.74 -3.27
C ASN A 327 -5.17 -0.85 -3.89
N SER A 328 -4.28 -1.64 -3.28
CA SER A 328 -2.92 -1.82 -3.79
C SER A 328 -2.92 -2.62 -5.10
N ARG A 329 -3.85 -3.56 -5.29
CA ARG A 329 -4.07 -4.23 -6.59
C ARG A 329 -4.46 -3.24 -7.69
N ASN A 330 -5.39 -2.34 -7.38
CA ASN A 330 -5.85 -1.30 -8.31
C ASN A 330 -4.74 -0.30 -8.68
N VAL A 331 -3.92 0.08 -7.70
CA VAL A 331 -2.74 0.93 -7.93
C VAL A 331 -1.72 0.21 -8.82
N ALA A 332 -1.41 -1.05 -8.54
CA ALA A 332 -0.49 -1.84 -9.35
C ALA A 332 -0.99 -1.99 -10.81
N ASN A 333 -2.29 -2.24 -10.99
CA ASN A 333 -2.91 -2.31 -12.30
C ASN A 333 -2.83 -0.95 -13.03
N THR A 334 -3.11 0.15 -12.35
CA THR A 334 -2.98 1.51 -12.92
C THR A 334 -1.55 1.78 -13.37
N LEU A 335 -0.57 1.47 -12.53
CA LEU A 335 0.84 1.64 -12.85
C LEU A 335 1.29 0.74 -14.02
N ALA A 336 0.79 -0.50 -14.11
CA ALA A 336 1.04 -1.39 -15.23
C ALA A 336 0.55 -0.77 -16.55
N GLY A 337 -0.67 -0.21 -16.56
CA GLY A 337 -1.19 0.54 -17.71
C GLY A 337 -0.32 1.73 -18.08
N LEU A 338 0.10 2.55 -17.10
CA LEU A 338 1.00 3.69 -17.34
C LEU A 338 2.33 3.24 -17.98
N VAL A 339 2.90 2.13 -17.52
CA VAL A 339 4.12 1.56 -18.09
C VAL A 339 3.89 1.08 -19.52
N LEU A 340 2.77 0.38 -19.79
CA LEU A 340 2.39 -0.03 -21.14
C LEU A 340 2.31 1.19 -22.07
N HIS A 341 1.54 2.21 -21.70
CA HIS A 341 1.35 3.41 -22.54
C HIS A 341 2.65 4.23 -22.75
N ALA A 342 3.61 4.09 -21.84
CA ALA A 342 4.88 4.80 -21.90
C ALA A 342 5.94 4.09 -22.77
N ASP A 343 5.72 2.84 -23.18
CA ASP A 343 6.60 2.13 -24.12
C ASP A 343 6.58 2.86 -25.47
N PRO A 344 7.72 3.35 -25.99
CA PRO A 344 7.76 4.04 -27.27
C PRO A 344 7.48 3.12 -28.47
N ASP A 345 7.63 1.79 -28.31
CA ASP A 345 7.44 0.80 -29.37
C ASP A 345 6.00 0.29 -29.41
N ASP A 346 5.27 0.53 -30.52
CA ASP A 346 3.87 0.13 -30.64
C ASP A 346 3.69 -1.38 -30.81
N GLU A 347 4.63 -2.04 -31.48
CA GLU A 347 4.70 -3.50 -31.54
C GLU A 347 4.96 -4.10 -30.15
N GLY A 348 5.83 -3.46 -29.34
CA GLY A 348 6.07 -3.80 -27.94
C GLY A 348 4.78 -3.75 -27.10
N ARG A 349 4.03 -2.64 -27.19
CA ARG A 349 2.72 -2.50 -26.52
C ARG A 349 1.71 -3.55 -26.97
N LEU A 350 1.63 -3.81 -28.28
CA LEU A 350 0.72 -4.83 -28.83
C LEU A 350 1.07 -6.23 -28.30
N LYS A 351 2.36 -6.54 -28.22
CA LYS A 351 2.85 -7.82 -27.71
C LYS A 351 2.55 -8.02 -26.22
N ILE A 352 2.59 -6.96 -25.41
CA ILE A 352 2.16 -7.02 -24.00
C ILE A 352 0.69 -7.42 -23.91
N LEU A 353 -0.17 -6.82 -24.74
CA LEU A 353 -1.60 -7.14 -24.78
C LEU A 353 -1.84 -8.58 -25.27
N GLU A 354 -1.12 -9.01 -26.29
CA GLU A 354 -1.15 -10.39 -26.80
C GLU A 354 -0.79 -11.41 -25.71
N ASP A 355 0.34 -11.20 -25.03
CA ASP A 355 0.83 -12.08 -23.96
C ASP A 355 -0.18 -12.20 -22.80
N LEU A 356 -0.78 -11.08 -22.37
CA LEU A 356 -1.79 -11.09 -21.31
C LEU A 356 -3.06 -11.83 -21.74
N LEU A 357 -3.51 -11.66 -22.99
CA LEU A 357 -4.72 -12.33 -23.47
C LEU A 357 -4.49 -13.83 -23.68
N GLU A 358 -3.30 -14.24 -24.10
CA GLU A 358 -2.96 -15.64 -24.39
C GLU A 358 -2.53 -16.43 -23.14
N ASN A 359 -1.64 -15.86 -22.32
CA ASN A 359 -0.92 -16.59 -21.28
C ASN A 359 -1.40 -16.29 -19.85
N CYS A 360 -2.18 -15.21 -19.64
CA CYS A 360 -2.68 -14.89 -18.30
C CYS A 360 -3.85 -15.79 -17.90
N ILE A 361 -3.77 -16.37 -16.70
CA ILE A 361 -4.84 -17.19 -16.13
C ILE A 361 -5.89 -16.38 -15.36
N PHE A 362 -5.64 -15.08 -15.14
CA PHE A 362 -6.50 -14.22 -14.33
C PHE A 362 -7.41 -13.38 -15.23
N SER A 363 -8.70 -13.71 -15.23
CA SER A 363 -9.71 -13.02 -16.06
C SER A 363 -9.82 -11.52 -15.78
N ALA A 364 -9.55 -11.08 -14.55
CA ALA A 364 -9.47 -9.67 -14.20
C ALA A 364 -8.30 -8.94 -14.91
N LEU A 365 -7.13 -9.57 -15.01
CA LEU A 365 -5.99 -9.00 -15.75
C LEU A 365 -6.22 -9.03 -17.27
N GLN A 366 -6.88 -10.07 -17.78
CA GLN A 366 -7.33 -10.09 -19.18
C GLN A 366 -8.31 -8.95 -19.46
N ALA A 367 -9.23 -8.64 -18.52
CA ALA A 367 -10.11 -7.48 -18.61
C ALA A 367 -9.31 -6.15 -18.62
N SER A 368 -8.28 -6.02 -17.78
CA SER A 368 -7.38 -4.87 -17.82
C SER A 368 -6.70 -4.72 -19.19
N ALA A 369 -6.22 -5.81 -19.79
CA ALA A 369 -5.62 -5.78 -21.13
C ALA A 369 -6.61 -5.25 -22.19
N VAL A 370 -7.88 -5.68 -22.15
CA VAL A 370 -8.93 -5.15 -23.05
C VAL A 370 -9.16 -3.65 -22.81
N SER A 371 -9.07 -3.19 -21.57
CA SER A 371 -9.19 -1.76 -21.23
C SER A 371 -8.02 -0.94 -21.77
N TRP A 372 -6.79 -1.42 -21.61
CA TRP A 372 -5.59 -0.76 -22.14
C TRP A 372 -5.57 -0.75 -23.66
N LEU A 373 -6.03 -1.82 -24.33
CA LEU A 373 -6.21 -1.84 -25.78
C LEU A 373 -7.17 -0.73 -26.25
N ARG A 374 -8.31 -0.58 -25.56
CA ARG A 374 -9.25 0.52 -25.84
C ARG A 374 -8.57 1.88 -25.65
N GLU A 375 -7.78 2.03 -24.60
CA GLU A 375 -7.05 3.27 -24.30
C GLU A 375 -6.00 3.60 -25.37
N GLU A 376 -5.23 2.61 -25.83
CA GLU A 376 -4.28 2.76 -26.94
C GLU A 376 -4.97 3.21 -28.23
N ILE A 377 -6.11 2.60 -28.57
CA ILE A 377 -6.92 3.02 -29.73
C ILE A 377 -7.37 4.48 -29.60
N ILE A 378 -7.85 4.87 -28.41
CA ILE A 378 -8.27 6.25 -28.14
C ILE A 378 -7.09 7.22 -28.23
N ILE A 379 -5.93 6.85 -27.69
CA ILE A 379 -4.71 7.66 -27.73
C ILE A 379 -4.25 7.82 -29.19
N ALA A 380 -4.16 6.74 -29.96
CA ALA A 380 -3.77 6.76 -31.37
C ALA A 380 -4.71 7.66 -32.19
N HIS A 381 -6.03 7.55 -31.98
CA HIS A 381 -7.01 8.41 -32.63
C HIS A 381 -6.84 9.89 -32.27
N LYS A 382 -6.75 10.22 -30.97
CA LYS A 382 -6.61 11.61 -30.49
C LYS A 382 -5.32 12.28 -30.98
N THR A 383 -4.23 11.52 -31.01
CA THR A 383 -2.91 11.99 -31.44
C THR A 383 -2.70 11.89 -32.95
N LYS A 384 -3.62 11.26 -33.68
CA LYS A 384 -3.49 10.93 -35.10
C LYS A 384 -2.20 10.16 -35.40
N ALA A 385 -1.82 9.25 -34.49
CA ALA A 385 -0.68 8.39 -34.66
C ALA A 385 -0.90 7.42 -35.83
N THR A 386 0.19 7.04 -36.50
CA THR A 386 0.20 5.96 -37.50
C THR A 386 0.96 4.80 -36.90
N ASN A 387 0.24 3.90 -36.24
CA ASN A 387 0.78 2.81 -35.44
C ASN A 387 -0.17 1.59 -35.45
N ALA A 388 0.22 0.50 -34.79
CA ALA A 388 -0.56 -0.74 -34.70
C ALA A 388 -2.01 -0.59 -34.19
N PHE A 389 -2.33 0.51 -33.48
CA PHE A 389 -3.65 0.78 -32.88
C PHE A 389 -4.52 1.74 -33.69
N SER A 390 -3.96 2.32 -34.76
CA SER A 390 -4.65 3.30 -35.63
C SER A 390 -5.34 2.68 -36.85
N GLY A 391 -5.05 1.41 -37.13
CA GLY A 391 -5.56 0.66 -38.28
C GLY A 391 -6.11 -0.72 -37.88
N PRO A 392 -6.61 -1.50 -38.86
CA PRO A 392 -7.18 -2.82 -38.60
C PRO A 392 -6.16 -3.86 -38.14
N GLU A 393 -4.87 -3.65 -38.38
CA GLU A 393 -3.81 -4.65 -38.21
C GLU A 393 -3.72 -5.16 -36.77
N GLY A 394 -3.77 -4.27 -35.77
CA GLY A 394 -3.71 -4.66 -34.36
C GLY A 394 -4.92 -5.50 -33.93
N LEU A 395 -6.12 -5.14 -34.38
CA LEU A 395 -7.32 -5.94 -34.12
C LEU A 395 -7.28 -7.27 -34.87
N ASP A 396 -6.75 -7.31 -36.09
CA ASP A 396 -6.61 -8.55 -36.85
C ASP A 396 -5.71 -9.57 -36.13
N THR A 397 -4.63 -9.11 -35.50
CA THR A 397 -3.75 -9.93 -34.64
C THR A 397 -4.49 -10.44 -33.41
N LEU A 398 -5.19 -9.56 -32.68
CA LEU A 398 -5.77 -9.91 -31.37
C LEU A 398 -7.15 -10.59 -31.44
N GLN A 399 -7.86 -10.55 -32.58
CA GLN A 399 -9.28 -10.94 -32.66
C GLN A 399 -9.60 -12.36 -32.15
N TYR A 400 -8.66 -13.31 -32.28
CA TYR A 400 -8.90 -14.70 -31.89
C TYR A 400 -8.65 -14.91 -30.39
N LEU A 401 -7.82 -14.06 -29.78
CA LEU A 401 -7.59 -14.00 -28.35
C LEU A 401 -8.73 -13.23 -27.66
N LEU A 402 -9.14 -12.09 -28.22
CA LEU A 402 -10.25 -11.26 -27.74
C LEU A 402 -11.61 -11.96 -27.86
N PHE A 403 -11.83 -12.67 -28.97
CA PHE A 403 -13.10 -13.30 -29.30
C PHE A 403 -12.92 -14.79 -29.60
N PRO A 404 -12.52 -15.60 -28.60
CA PRO A 404 -12.33 -17.04 -28.78
C PRO A 404 -13.64 -17.73 -29.18
N SER A 405 -13.56 -18.90 -29.79
CA SER A 405 -14.78 -19.65 -30.11
C SER A 405 -15.43 -20.18 -28.83
N LEU A 406 -16.65 -19.75 -28.56
CA LEU A 406 -17.48 -20.20 -27.43
C LEU A 406 -18.56 -21.20 -27.87
N ALA A 407 -18.48 -21.72 -29.10
CA ALA A 407 -19.51 -22.60 -29.67
C ALA A 407 -19.81 -23.84 -28.80
N GLN A 408 -18.79 -24.43 -28.16
CA GLN A 408 -18.92 -25.61 -27.31
C GLN A 408 -19.68 -25.33 -26.00
N LEU A 409 -19.68 -24.08 -25.53
CA LEU A 409 -20.35 -23.69 -24.29
C LEU A 409 -21.86 -23.95 -24.34
N LYS A 410 -22.45 -23.88 -25.55
CA LYS A 410 -23.88 -24.15 -25.78
C LYS A 410 -24.30 -25.58 -25.44
N GLU A 411 -23.38 -26.52 -25.61
CA GLU A 411 -23.59 -27.96 -25.45
C GLU A 411 -23.35 -28.45 -24.02
N GLN A 412 -22.70 -27.62 -23.20
CA GLN A 412 -22.42 -27.93 -21.80
C GLN A 412 -23.67 -27.80 -20.92
N ASP A 413 -23.66 -28.50 -19.79
CA ASP A 413 -24.68 -28.40 -18.77
C ASP A 413 -24.59 -27.05 -18.00
N VAL A 414 -25.66 -26.74 -17.25
CA VAL A 414 -25.79 -25.45 -16.54
C VAL A 414 -24.70 -25.27 -15.47
N VAL A 415 -24.23 -26.33 -14.82
CA VAL A 415 -23.18 -26.25 -13.80
C VAL A 415 -21.85 -25.89 -14.45
N SER A 416 -21.50 -26.57 -15.55
CA SER A 416 -20.30 -26.25 -16.33
C SER A 416 -20.32 -24.81 -16.88
N GLN A 417 -21.50 -24.34 -17.33
CA GLN A 417 -21.69 -22.95 -17.77
C GLN A 417 -21.52 -21.95 -16.62
N TRP A 418 -21.99 -22.29 -15.42
CA TRP A 418 -21.82 -21.47 -14.23
C TRP A 418 -20.35 -21.38 -13.82
N ASP A 419 -19.63 -22.51 -13.79
CA ASP A 419 -18.21 -22.54 -13.46
C ASP A 419 -17.39 -21.69 -14.46
N PHE A 420 -17.72 -21.79 -15.75
CA PHE A 420 -17.14 -20.94 -16.78
C PHE A 420 -17.40 -19.45 -16.50
N TRP A 421 -18.64 -19.07 -16.18
CA TRP A 421 -19.00 -17.69 -15.88
C TRP A 421 -18.29 -17.17 -14.63
N ALA A 422 -18.37 -17.91 -13.52
CA ALA A 422 -17.76 -17.53 -12.25
C ALA A 422 -16.25 -17.24 -12.40
N GLN A 423 -15.55 -18.04 -13.22
CA GLN A 423 -14.11 -17.86 -13.45
C GLN A 423 -13.77 -16.72 -14.43
N ASN A 424 -14.63 -16.45 -15.43
CA ASN A 424 -14.27 -15.62 -16.59
C ASN A 424 -15.10 -14.35 -16.76
N HIS A 425 -16.10 -14.10 -15.91
CA HIS A 425 -17.02 -12.97 -16.06
C HIS A 425 -16.33 -11.59 -16.20
N PRO A 426 -15.23 -11.24 -15.49
CA PRO A 426 -14.63 -9.90 -15.62
C PRO A 426 -14.14 -9.65 -17.03
N TYR A 427 -13.52 -10.67 -17.64
CA TYR A 427 -13.05 -10.61 -19.02
C TYR A 427 -14.19 -10.43 -20.00
N HIS A 428 -15.22 -11.29 -19.94
CA HIS A 428 -16.33 -11.25 -20.89
C HIS A 428 -17.17 -9.97 -20.79
N LEU A 429 -17.38 -9.43 -19.59
CA LEU A 429 -18.03 -8.14 -19.39
C LEU A 429 -17.25 -7.01 -20.05
N GLN A 430 -15.93 -7.00 -19.88
CA GLN A 430 -15.08 -5.98 -20.47
C GLN A 430 -14.97 -6.10 -22.00
N VAL A 431 -14.95 -7.33 -22.53
CA VAL A 431 -15.02 -7.56 -23.98
C VAL A 431 -16.35 -7.08 -24.57
N ALA A 432 -17.48 -7.28 -23.88
CA ALA A 432 -18.77 -6.75 -24.32
C ALA A 432 -18.78 -5.21 -24.37
N ASN A 433 -18.21 -4.54 -23.36
CA ASN A 433 -18.00 -3.09 -23.37
C ASN A 433 -17.11 -2.64 -24.54
N PHE A 434 -16.06 -3.41 -24.83
CA PHE A 434 -15.15 -3.12 -25.94
C PHE A 434 -15.81 -3.29 -27.31
N LEU A 435 -16.63 -4.34 -27.50
CA LEU A 435 -17.44 -4.50 -28.70
C LEU A 435 -18.42 -3.34 -28.89
N TYR A 436 -19.05 -2.89 -27.81
CA TYR A 436 -19.90 -1.70 -27.86
C TYR A 436 -19.11 -0.47 -28.34
N PHE A 437 -17.93 -0.23 -27.77
CA PHE A 437 -17.01 0.83 -28.21
C PHE A 437 -16.68 0.74 -29.71
N LEU A 438 -16.27 -0.43 -30.21
CA LEU A 438 -15.87 -0.62 -31.61
C LEU A 438 -17.01 -0.44 -32.61
N PHE A 439 -18.19 -1.01 -32.33
CA PHE A 439 -19.29 -1.09 -33.31
C PHE A 439 -20.30 0.06 -33.20
N LYS A 440 -20.46 0.67 -32.02
CA LYS A 440 -21.32 1.85 -31.86
C LYS A 440 -20.57 3.17 -31.95
N GLY A 441 -19.27 3.20 -31.66
CA GLY A 441 -18.44 4.39 -31.86
C GLY A 441 -18.30 4.73 -33.33
N GLU A 442 -18.79 5.88 -33.78
CA GLU A 442 -18.68 6.30 -35.19
C GLU A 442 -17.22 6.47 -35.63
N ASP A 443 -16.36 6.89 -34.70
CA ASP A 443 -14.95 7.19 -34.95
C ASP A 443 -14.08 5.95 -35.15
N PHE A 444 -14.52 4.77 -34.70
CA PHE A 444 -13.68 3.56 -34.62
C PHE A 444 -14.08 2.43 -35.56
N LYS A 445 -15.19 2.56 -36.31
CA LYS A 445 -15.67 1.52 -37.24
C LYS A 445 -14.65 1.12 -38.30
N HIS A 446 -13.78 2.05 -38.69
CA HIS A 446 -12.74 1.82 -39.69
C HIS A 446 -11.68 0.81 -39.24
N LEU A 447 -11.56 0.55 -37.93
CA LEU A 447 -10.64 -0.44 -37.37
C LEU A 447 -11.14 -1.87 -37.55
N VAL A 448 -12.45 -2.07 -37.77
CA VAL A 448 -13.05 -3.41 -37.90
C VAL A 448 -13.00 -3.85 -39.36
N PRO A 449 -12.25 -4.91 -39.71
CA PRO A 449 -12.20 -5.44 -41.07
C PRO A 449 -13.56 -5.96 -41.54
N ALA A 450 -13.76 -5.92 -42.86
CA ALA A 450 -14.99 -6.42 -43.48
C ALA A 450 -15.18 -7.92 -43.16
N GLY A 451 -16.37 -8.28 -42.67
CA GLY A 451 -16.72 -9.65 -42.31
C GLY A 451 -16.28 -10.10 -40.91
N MET A 452 -15.43 -9.34 -40.21
CA MET A 452 -15.03 -9.65 -38.83
C MET A 452 -16.23 -9.62 -37.89
N GLY A 453 -17.12 -8.63 -38.02
CA GLY A 453 -18.33 -8.51 -37.20
C GLY A 453 -19.21 -9.75 -37.24
N ALA A 454 -19.55 -10.23 -38.44
CA ALA A 454 -20.34 -11.46 -38.62
C ALA A 454 -19.62 -12.71 -38.08
N ALA A 455 -18.29 -12.79 -38.20
CA ALA A 455 -17.52 -13.90 -37.65
C ALA A 455 -17.51 -13.91 -36.11
N ILE A 456 -17.36 -12.73 -35.49
CA ILE A 456 -17.43 -12.54 -34.03
C ILE A 456 -18.83 -12.87 -33.51
N GLU A 457 -19.87 -12.43 -34.24
CA GLU A 457 -21.27 -12.69 -33.89
C GLU A 457 -21.53 -14.19 -33.72
N GLN A 458 -21.17 -14.99 -34.73
CA GLN A 458 -21.41 -16.44 -34.72
C GLN A 458 -20.52 -17.20 -33.72
N ARG A 459 -19.23 -16.84 -33.63
CA ARG A 459 -18.26 -17.63 -32.83
C ARG A 459 -18.26 -17.29 -31.34
N TYR A 460 -18.63 -16.05 -30.98
CA TYR A 460 -18.45 -15.52 -29.63
C TYR A 460 -19.77 -14.97 -29.04
N VAL A 461 -20.40 -14.01 -29.71
CA VAL A 461 -21.53 -13.24 -29.15
C VAL A 461 -22.79 -14.10 -28.99
N GLU A 462 -23.20 -14.82 -30.04
CA GLU A 462 -24.37 -15.69 -29.99
C GLU A 462 -24.26 -16.80 -28.92
N PRO A 463 -23.15 -17.58 -28.83
CA PRO A 463 -22.97 -18.52 -27.73
C PRO A 463 -23.03 -17.87 -26.35
N LEU A 464 -22.37 -16.74 -26.17
CA LEU A 464 -22.32 -16.07 -24.88
C LEU A 464 -23.71 -15.56 -24.44
N LEU A 465 -24.48 -14.97 -25.35
CA LEU A 465 -25.86 -14.53 -25.10
C LEU A 465 -26.78 -15.70 -24.74
N GLN A 466 -26.64 -16.83 -25.42
CA GLN A 466 -27.43 -18.03 -25.13
C GLN A 466 -27.11 -18.59 -23.75
N THR A 467 -25.82 -18.66 -23.41
CA THR A 467 -25.38 -19.07 -22.07
C THR A 467 -25.89 -18.10 -21.00
N ALA A 468 -25.79 -16.78 -21.24
CA ALA A 468 -26.26 -15.78 -20.30
C ALA A 468 -27.75 -15.93 -19.97
N LYS A 469 -28.59 -16.14 -20.99
CA LYS A 469 -30.03 -16.40 -20.82
C LYS A 469 -30.29 -17.67 -20.02
N LYS A 470 -29.58 -18.77 -20.33
CA LYS A 470 -29.71 -20.04 -19.59
C LYS A 470 -29.32 -19.89 -18.12
N LEU A 471 -28.19 -19.26 -17.85
CA LEU A 471 -27.72 -19.02 -16.48
C LEU A 471 -28.67 -18.11 -15.71
N ARG A 472 -29.17 -17.04 -16.34
CA ARG A 472 -30.15 -16.14 -15.73
C ARG A 472 -31.41 -16.88 -15.29
N GLU A 473 -31.97 -17.70 -16.18
CA GLU A 473 -33.13 -18.54 -15.86
C GLU A 473 -32.84 -19.55 -14.74
N ALA A 474 -31.64 -20.13 -14.73
CA ALA A 474 -31.25 -21.12 -13.72
C ALA A 474 -31.07 -20.48 -12.34
N ILE A 475 -30.52 -19.26 -12.26
CA ILE A 475 -30.45 -18.46 -11.02
C ILE A 475 -31.86 -18.16 -10.51
N ASP A 476 -32.76 -17.68 -11.37
CA ASP A 476 -34.15 -17.36 -10.98
C ASP A 476 -34.92 -18.59 -10.47
N LYS A 477 -34.59 -19.78 -10.98
CA LYS A 477 -35.19 -21.06 -10.56
C LYS A 477 -34.48 -21.71 -9.37
N GLY A 478 -33.34 -21.18 -8.92
CA GLY A 478 -32.52 -21.78 -7.86
C GLY A 478 -31.91 -23.13 -8.24
N GLU A 479 -31.57 -23.33 -9.52
CA GLU A 479 -31.01 -24.58 -10.05
C GLU A 479 -29.48 -24.68 -9.88
N ILE A 480 -28.84 -23.61 -9.41
CA ILE A 480 -27.38 -23.50 -9.25
C ILE A 480 -27.07 -23.26 -7.77
N ASP A 481 -26.02 -23.92 -7.27
CA ASP A 481 -25.40 -23.57 -6.00
C ASP A 481 -24.49 -22.35 -6.20
N ASP A 482 -25.08 -21.16 -6.05
CA ASP A 482 -24.45 -19.88 -6.32
C ASP A 482 -23.56 -19.36 -5.18
N GLN A 483 -23.49 -20.08 -4.06
CA GLN A 483 -22.75 -19.70 -2.86
C GLN A 483 -23.06 -18.29 -2.32
N GLY A 484 -24.25 -17.76 -2.63
CA GLY A 484 -24.69 -16.41 -2.25
C GLY A 484 -24.37 -15.31 -3.28
N LEU A 485 -23.74 -15.65 -4.41
CA LEU A 485 -23.34 -14.72 -5.48
C LEU A 485 -24.39 -14.58 -6.59
N GLY A 486 -25.53 -15.28 -6.51
CA GLY A 486 -26.52 -15.33 -7.59
C GLY A 486 -27.11 -13.97 -7.97
N ASN A 487 -27.33 -13.08 -7.00
CA ASN A 487 -27.87 -11.74 -7.27
C ASN A 487 -26.90 -10.86 -8.06
N GLU A 488 -25.61 -10.92 -7.70
CA GLU A 488 -24.58 -10.16 -8.40
C GLU A 488 -24.37 -10.72 -9.81
N ALA A 489 -24.24 -12.05 -9.93
CA ALA A 489 -24.11 -12.71 -11.22
C ALA A 489 -25.32 -12.42 -12.12
N ALA A 490 -26.54 -12.41 -11.58
CA ALA A 490 -27.74 -12.02 -12.30
C ALA A 490 -27.63 -10.60 -12.90
N MET A 491 -27.22 -9.61 -12.10
CA MET A 491 -27.02 -8.24 -12.57
C MET A 491 -25.95 -8.18 -13.67
N GLN A 492 -24.83 -8.87 -13.48
CA GLN A 492 -23.75 -8.91 -14.47
C GLN A 492 -24.21 -9.54 -15.79
N LEU A 493 -24.97 -10.64 -15.75
CA LEU A 493 -25.55 -11.31 -16.92
C LEU A 493 -26.56 -10.42 -17.66
N ASP A 494 -27.36 -9.64 -16.92
CA ASP A 494 -28.31 -8.68 -17.48
C ASP A 494 -27.57 -7.55 -18.22
N VAL A 495 -26.50 -6.99 -17.62
CA VAL A 495 -25.65 -5.97 -18.25
C VAL A 495 -24.95 -6.52 -19.50
N LEU A 496 -24.39 -7.73 -19.42
CA LEU A 496 -23.77 -8.40 -20.56
C LEU A 496 -24.76 -8.54 -21.73
N SER A 497 -25.96 -9.03 -21.43
CA SER A 497 -26.99 -9.27 -22.43
C SER A 497 -27.42 -7.96 -23.09
N LEU A 498 -27.64 -6.90 -22.30
CA LEU A 498 -28.01 -5.58 -22.80
C LEU A 498 -26.95 -5.01 -23.75
N ASN A 499 -25.67 -5.12 -23.39
CA ASN A 499 -24.57 -4.61 -24.21
C ASN A 499 -24.46 -5.35 -25.54
N LEU A 500 -24.55 -6.69 -25.50
CA LEU A 500 -24.37 -7.54 -26.68
C LEU A 500 -25.58 -7.53 -27.62
N GLU A 501 -26.82 -7.57 -27.11
CA GLU A 501 -28.04 -7.47 -27.93
C GLU A 501 -28.18 -6.11 -28.60
N GLY A 502 -27.60 -5.06 -28.00
CA GLY A 502 -27.55 -3.73 -28.58
C GLY A 502 -26.64 -3.62 -29.82
N LEU A 503 -25.76 -4.59 -30.09
CA LEU A 503 -24.80 -4.52 -31.18
C LEU A 503 -25.45 -4.76 -32.55
N SER A 504 -24.98 -4.03 -33.55
CA SER A 504 -25.30 -4.29 -34.95
C SER A 504 -23.99 -4.69 -35.62
N LEU A 505 -23.71 -5.99 -35.63
CA LEU A 505 -22.44 -6.57 -36.09
C LEU A 505 -22.42 -6.88 -37.60
N SER A 506 -23.57 -6.69 -38.27
CA SER A 506 -23.81 -6.90 -39.71
C SER A 506 -24.01 -5.61 -40.48
#